data_AF-A0A8J8D7H6-F1
#
_entry.id   AF-A0A8J8D7H6-F1
#
_cell.length_a   1.000
_cell.length_b   1.000
_cell.length_c   1.000
_cell.angle_alpha   90.00
_cell.angle_beta   90.00
_cell.angle_gamma   90.00
#
_symmetry.space_group_name_H-M   'P 1'
#
loop_
_entity.id
_entity.type
_entity.pdbx_description
1 polymer ?
#
loop_
_entity_poly.entity_id
_entity_poly.type
_entity_poly.pdbx_seq_one_letter_code
_entity_poly.pdbx_strand_id
1 'polypeptide(L)'
;MMKVQKGDVIRLHYTGRVKETGEIFDTTHEEVAKEAGIYSEKGIYGPVPIAVGAGHVLKGLDEQLEGLEVGKKYEIIVPPEKGFGKRDPKLIKTFTLGQFRRQGILPFPGMPIEIETEGGRKLKGKVLTVSGGRVRVDFNHPYAGKHLVYEVEVVEKIEDPIEKVKALIELRMPMVDPEKVVIEVGEKDVTVDFSNADLDKNTLVLGEILLESDLKFIGYEEVTFKPSVEELLKPPEETSEEETEVIELEEEVSEPLVEKAEEKEETEEKTEEVKEDKIEVEEKAEEQEEKAEKSEEPEESKEKAEEKPKKTKKTTRKSTKGRKTRRTTTKKTTSKKKTKAAEEKESKEE
;
A
#
# COMPACT_ATOMS: atom_id res chain seq x y z
N MET A 1 -35.95 7.02 -17.78
CA MET A 1 -34.90 6.50 -16.88
C MET A 1 -33.62 7.23 -17.21
N MET A 2 -32.97 7.79 -16.19
CA MET A 2 -31.75 8.54 -16.39
C MET A 2 -30.59 7.56 -16.57
N LYS A 3 -29.83 7.76 -17.64
CA LYS A 3 -28.62 6.97 -17.92
C LYS A 3 -27.41 7.72 -17.40
N VAL A 4 -26.46 6.98 -16.85
CA VAL A 4 -25.19 7.51 -16.40
C VAL A 4 -24.25 7.70 -17.59
N GLN A 5 -23.53 8.81 -17.63
CA GLN A 5 -22.53 9.15 -18.64
C GLN A 5 -21.18 9.41 -17.98
N LYS A 6 -20.11 9.37 -18.78
CA LYS A 6 -18.78 9.75 -18.32
C LYS A 6 -18.78 11.18 -17.79
N GLY A 7 -18.15 11.40 -16.63
CA GLY A 7 -18.10 12.68 -15.93
C GLY A 7 -19.27 12.90 -14.96
N ASP A 8 -20.31 12.06 -15.00
CA ASP A 8 -21.36 12.11 -13.98
C ASP A 8 -20.83 11.63 -12.63
N VAL A 9 -21.31 12.26 -11.56
CA VAL A 9 -21.09 11.79 -10.18
C VAL A 9 -22.31 11.00 -9.76
N ILE A 10 -22.09 9.77 -9.29
CA ILE A 10 -23.14 8.85 -8.86
C ILE A 10 -22.81 8.28 -7.49
N ARG A 11 -23.84 7.84 -6.76
CA ARG A 11 -23.65 6.95 -5.61
C ARG A 11 -23.87 5.50 -6.02
N LEU A 12 -22.88 4.66 -5.74
CA LEU A 12 -22.82 3.27 -6.17
C LEU A 12 -22.83 2.34 -4.96
N HIS A 13 -23.74 1.38 -4.96
CA HIS A 13 -23.61 0.16 -4.19
C HIS A 13 -22.97 -0.92 -5.04
N TYR A 14 -22.02 -1.67 -4.46
CA TYR A 14 -21.44 -2.80 -5.14
C TYR A 14 -21.09 -3.95 -4.20
N THR A 15 -21.02 -5.16 -4.76
CA THR A 15 -20.46 -6.36 -4.13
C THR A 15 -19.56 -7.06 -5.14
N GLY A 16 -18.27 -7.17 -4.82
CA GLY A 16 -17.25 -7.85 -5.61
C GLY A 16 -17.02 -9.28 -5.12
N ARG A 17 -17.14 -10.23 -6.05
CA ARG A 17 -16.85 -11.66 -5.81
C ARG A 17 -15.91 -12.23 -6.85
N VAL A 18 -15.14 -13.25 -6.46
CA VAL A 18 -14.30 -14.01 -7.38
C VAL A 18 -15.16 -15.00 -8.16
N LYS A 19 -15.14 -14.95 -9.49
CA LYS A 19 -15.99 -15.81 -10.36
C LYS A 19 -15.76 -17.30 -10.13
N GLU A 20 -14.51 -17.70 -9.86
CA GLU A 20 -14.11 -19.10 -9.74
C GLU A 20 -14.53 -19.74 -8.40
N THR A 21 -14.48 -18.96 -7.32
CA THR A 21 -14.71 -19.47 -5.96
C THR A 21 -16.04 -19.00 -5.36
N GLY A 22 -16.66 -17.96 -5.92
CA GLY A 22 -17.81 -17.28 -5.33
C GLY A 22 -17.48 -16.45 -4.09
N GLU A 23 -16.20 -16.37 -3.71
CA GLU A 23 -15.72 -15.65 -2.53
C GLU A 23 -15.94 -14.15 -2.70
N ILE A 24 -16.72 -13.55 -1.79
CA ILE A 24 -16.90 -12.10 -1.69
C ILE A 24 -15.65 -11.54 -1.03
N PHE A 25 -15.03 -10.55 -1.67
CA PHE A 25 -13.81 -9.93 -1.17
C PHE A 25 -13.95 -8.44 -0.87
N ASP A 26 -14.99 -7.80 -1.39
CA ASP A 26 -15.25 -6.38 -1.22
C ASP A 26 -16.75 -6.10 -1.37
N THR A 27 -17.31 -5.23 -0.54
CA THR A 27 -18.73 -4.85 -0.62
C THR A 27 -18.99 -3.55 0.14
N THR A 28 -19.90 -2.77 -0.41
CA THR A 28 -20.45 -1.57 0.25
C THR A 28 -21.58 -1.88 1.23
N HIS A 29 -22.12 -3.11 1.21
CA HIS A 29 -23.22 -3.50 2.10
C HIS A 29 -22.67 -4.08 3.39
N GLU A 30 -22.98 -3.44 4.52
CA GLU A 30 -22.50 -3.85 5.84
C GLU A 30 -22.94 -5.28 6.20
N GLU A 31 -24.19 -5.63 5.92
CA GLU A 31 -24.75 -6.97 6.20
C GLU A 31 -23.99 -8.04 5.43
N VAL A 32 -23.75 -7.83 4.13
CA VAL A 32 -23.00 -8.75 3.28
C VAL A 32 -21.56 -8.88 3.75
N ALA A 33 -20.93 -7.78 4.21
CA ALA A 33 -19.58 -7.81 4.76
C ALA A 33 -19.49 -8.66 6.02
N LYS A 34 -20.50 -8.58 6.90
CA LYS A 34 -20.60 -9.38 8.13
C LYS A 34 -20.79 -10.86 7.80
N GLU A 35 -21.70 -11.19 6.88
CA GLU A 35 -21.96 -12.57 6.45
C GLU A 35 -20.75 -13.21 5.78
N ALA A 36 -20.02 -12.46 4.94
CA ALA A 36 -18.82 -12.92 4.26
C ALA A 36 -17.57 -12.95 5.18
N GLY A 37 -17.67 -12.42 6.40
CA GLY A 37 -16.55 -12.37 7.34
C GLY A 37 -15.43 -11.39 6.95
N ILE A 38 -15.75 -10.40 6.11
CA ILE A 38 -14.83 -9.34 5.65
C ILE A 38 -15.13 -7.97 6.30
N TYR A 39 -16.08 -7.94 7.24
CA TYR A 39 -16.44 -6.73 7.97
C TYR A 39 -15.23 -6.16 8.74
N SER A 40 -14.98 -4.88 8.51
CA SER A 40 -14.08 -4.02 9.27
C SER A 40 -14.89 -2.96 10.02
N GLU A 41 -14.60 -2.77 11.32
CA GLU A 41 -15.20 -1.70 12.15
C GLU A 41 -14.83 -0.30 11.66
N LYS A 42 -13.67 -0.16 11.01
CA LYS A 42 -13.22 1.10 10.39
C LYS A 42 -13.68 1.22 8.93
N GLY A 43 -14.39 0.22 8.41
CA GLY A 43 -14.92 0.24 7.05
C GLY A 43 -16.09 1.21 6.97
N ILE A 44 -16.16 1.96 5.87
CA ILE A 44 -17.28 2.85 5.57
C ILE A 44 -18.21 2.08 4.64
N TYR A 45 -19.40 1.79 5.13
CA TYR A 45 -20.44 1.09 4.38
C TYR A 45 -21.53 2.08 3.99
N GLY A 46 -22.20 1.80 2.88
CA GLY A 46 -23.17 2.70 2.27
C GLY A 46 -22.86 2.96 0.80
N PRO A 47 -23.76 3.69 0.10
CA PRO A 47 -23.54 4.06 -1.28
C PRO A 47 -22.29 4.94 -1.42
N VAL A 48 -21.29 4.49 -2.16
CA VAL A 48 -20.03 5.22 -2.32
C VAL A 48 -20.15 6.21 -3.48
N PRO A 49 -19.84 7.50 -3.28
CA PRO A 49 -19.81 8.47 -4.37
C PRO A 49 -18.61 8.21 -5.30
N ILE A 50 -18.85 8.17 -6.61
CA ILE A 50 -17.80 8.02 -7.63
C ILE A 50 -18.09 8.91 -8.83
N ALA A 51 -17.03 9.41 -9.47
CA ALA A 51 -17.12 10.06 -10.78
C ALA A 51 -16.86 9.03 -11.89
N VAL A 52 -17.82 8.86 -12.78
CA VAL A 52 -17.75 7.83 -13.82
C VAL A 52 -16.67 8.18 -14.86
N GLY A 53 -15.73 7.27 -15.03
CA GLY A 53 -14.58 7.42 -15.91
C GLY A 53 -13.36 8.07 -15.27
N ALA A 54 -13.44 8.47 -13.98
CA ALA A 54 -12.34 9.10 -13.26
C ALA A 54 -11.33 8.08 -12.70
N GLY A 55 -11.57 6.77 -12.86
CA GLY A 55 -10.67 5.73 -12.37
C GLY A 55 -10.69 5.53 -10.85
N HIS A 56 -11.80 5.87 -10.18
CA HIS A 56 -12.01 5.60 -8.75
C HIS A 56 -12.19 4.11 -8.46
N VAL A 57 -12.68 3.36 -9.44
CA VAL A 57 -12.89 1.91 -9.37
C VAL A 57 -12.04 1.18 -10.39
N LEU A 58 -12.06 -0.16 -10.35
CA LEU A 58 -11.37 -0.98 -11.35
C LEU A 58 -11.76 -0.54 -12.76
N LYS A 59 -10.79 -0.41 -13.66
CA LYS A 59 -10.99 0.06 -15.03
C LYS A 59 -12.13 -0.67 -15.76
N GLY A 60 -12.24 -1.98 -15.59
CA GLY A 60 -13.29 -2.77 -16.22
C GLY A 60 -14.67 -2.58 -15.60
N LEU A 61 -14.73 -2.14 -14.35
CA LEU A 61 -15.98 -1.71 -13.72
C LEU A 61 -16.35 -0.31 -14.23
N ASP A 62 -15.41 0.63 -14.20
CA ASP A 62 -15.60 2.04 -14.60
C ASP A 62 -16.14 2.17 -16.03
N GLU A 63 -15.55 1.43 -16.98
CA GLU A 63 -16.01 1.38 -18.37
C GLU A 63 -17.44 0.81 -18.54
N GLN A 64 -17.89 -0.04 -17.63
CA GLN A 64 -19.22 -0.66 -17.68
C GLN A 64 -20.28 0.10 -16.88
N LEU A 65 -19.89 1.10 -16.07
CA LEU A 65 -20.82 2.00 -15.40
C LEU A 65 -21.44 3.01 -16.40
N GLU A 66 -20.73 3.34 -17.46
CA GLU A 66 -21.25 4.21 -18.52
C GLU A 66 -22.44 3.55 -19.23
N GLY A 67 -23.56 4.26 -19.29
CA GLY A 67 -24.80 3.81 -19.93
C GLY A 67 -25.73 2.98 -19.04
N LEU A 68 -25.35 2.69 -17.79
CA LEU A 68 -26.24 2.07 -16.81
C LEU A 68 -27.39 3.00 -16.41
N GLU A 69 -28.49 2.41 -15.97
CA GLU A 69 -29.66 3.16 -15.50
C GLU A 69 -29.67 3.26 -13.98
N VAL A 70 -30.01 4.45 -13.48
CA VAL A 70 -30.17 4.70 -12.05
C VAL A 70 -31.32 3.84 -11.49
N GLY A 71 -31.09 3.23 -10.33
CA GLY A 71 -32.03 2.38 -9.60
C GLY A 71 -32.09 0.92 -10.07
N LYS A 72 -31.23 0.50 -11.00
CA LYS A 72 -31.17 -0.88 -11.49
C LYS A 72 -29.90 -1.60 -11.04
N LYS A 73 -30.07 -2.89 -10.78
CA LYS A 73 -28.97 -3.82 -10.48
C LYS A 73 -28.41 -4.42 -11.75
N TYR A 74 -27.09 -4.46 -11.86
CA TYR A 74 -26.36 -5.05 -12.97
C TYR A 74 -25.28 -5.97 -12.45
N GLU A 75 -25.01 -7.05 -13.19
CA GLU A 75 -23.89 -7.94 -12.93
C GLU A 75 -22.81 -7.73 -14.01
N ILE A 76 -21.64 -7.30 -13.57
CA ILE A 76 -20.50 -6.91 -14.39
C ILE A 76 -19.38 -7.93 -14.20
N ILE A 77 -18.93 -8.52 -15.31
CA ILE A 77 -17.81 -9.47 -15.29
C ILE A 77 -16.54 -8.73 -15.70
N VAL A 78 -15.63 -8.54 -14.74
CA VAL A 78 -14.36 -7.86 -14.95
C VAL A 78 -13.28 -8.91 -15.27
N PRO A 79 -12.68 -8.89 -16.48
CA PRO A 79 -11.54 -9.76 -16.80
C PRO A 79 -10.29 -9.32 -16.04
N PRO A 80 -9.31 -10.21 -15.81
CA PRO A 80 -8.11 -9.89 -15.05
C PRO A 80 -7.33 -8.71 -15.63
N GLU A 81 -7.35 -8.53 -16.95
CA GLU A 81 -6.67 -7.41 -17.63
C GLU A 81 -7.20 -6.03 -17.24
N LYS A 82 -8.48 -5.95 -16.87
CA LYS A 82 -9.16 -4.71 -16.48
C LYS A 82 -9.49 -4.65 -14.98
N GLY A 83 -9.08 -5.66 -14.22
CA GLY A 83 -9.20 -5.73 -12.76
C GLY A 83 -7.85 -5.53 -12.10
N PHE A 84 -7.42 -6.49 -11.26
CA PHE A 84 -6.14 -6.45 -10.55
C PHE A 84 -4.91 -6.85 -11.40
N GLY A 85 -5.04 -6.86 -12.73
CA GLY A 85 -3.98 -7.23 -13.65
C GLY A 85 -3.84 -8.74 -13.88
N LYS A 86 -2.99 -9.08 -14.86
CA LYS A 86 -2.60 -10.47 -15.11
C LYS A 86 -1.66 -10.93 -14.01
N ARG A 87 -1.69 -12.23 -13.72
CA ARG A 87 -0.72 -12.84 -12.82
C ARG A 87 0.63 -12.93 -13.50
N ASP A 88 1.61 -12.23 -12.95
CA ASP A 88 2.95 -12.16 -13.49
C ASP A 88 3.80 -13.33 -12.97
N PRO A 89 4.28 -14.23 -13.86
CA PRO A 89 5.13 -15.34 -13.45
C PRO A 89 6.49 -14.87 -12.92
N LYS A 90 6.93 -13.66 -13.26
CA LYS A 90 8.15 -13.03 -12.73
C LYS A 90 8.05 -12.68 -11.25
N LEU A 91 6.83 -12.43 -10.76
CA LEU A 91 6.56 -12.18 -9.33
C LEU A 91 6.42 -13.47 -8.53
N ILE A 92 6.55 -14.64 -9.16
CA ILE A 92 6.64 -15.92 -8.46
C ILE A 92 8.12 -16.25 -8.25
N LYS A 93 8.62 -16.03 -7.03
CA LYS A 93 10.02 -16.31 -6.69
C LYS A 93 10.15 -17.63 -5.94
N THR A 94 11.33 -18.23 -6.07
CA THR A 94 11.66 -19.46 -5.36
C THR A 94 12.72 -19.14 -4.30
N PHE A 95 12.44 -19.56 -3.08
CA PHE A 95 13.31 -19.40 -1.93
C PHE A 95 13.68 -20.78 -1.38
N THR A 96 14.74 -20.82 -0.59
CA THR A 96 15.15 -22.03 0.13
C THR A 96 14.37 -22.16 1.43
N LEU A 97 14.03 -23.38 1.84
CA LEU A 97 13.39 -23.62 3.14
C LEU A 97 14.27 -23.13 4.31
N GLY A 98 15.60 -23.13 4.14
CA GLY A 98 16.54 -22.59 5.11
C GLY A 98 16.33 -21.10 5.41
N GLN A 99 15.98 -20.28 4.40
CA GLN A 99 15.70 -18.86 4.59
C GLN A 99 14.53 -18.64 5.56
N PHE A 100 13.45 -19.39 5.40
CA PHE A 100 12.29 -19.33 6.30
C PHE A 100 12.64 -19.81 7.71
N ARG A 101 13.38 -20.92 7.82
CA ARG A 101 13.78 -21.48 9.11
C ARG A 101 14.65 -20.53 9.93
N ARG A 102 15.53 -19.75 9.29
CA ARG A 102 16.33 -18.72 9.96
C ARG A 102 15.48 -17.61 10.57
N GLN A 103 14.32 -17.34 9.99
CA GLN A 103 13.32 -16.39 10.51
C GLN A 103 12.31 -17.06 11.46
N GLY A 104 12.49 -18.34 11.80
CA GLY A 104 11.55 -19.09 12.65
C GLY A 104 10.23 -19.46 11.95
N ILE A 105 10.14 -19.30 10.63
CA ILE A 105 8.91 -19.53 9.86
C ILE A 105 8.91 -20.94 9.27
N LEU A 106 7.80 -21.66 9.44
CA LEU A 106 7.52 -22.96 8.82
C LEU A 106 6.48 -22.77 7.70
N PRO A 107 6.90 -22.58 6.44
CA PRO A 107 5.98 -22.28 5.35
C PRO A 107 5.13 -23.50 4.98
N PHE A 108 3.84 -23.28 4.72
CA PHE A 108 2.93 -24.27 4.15
C PHE A 108 2.14 -23.66 2.98
N PRO A 109 1.66 -24.47 2.00
CA PRO A 109 0.86 -23.98 0.89
C PRO A 109 -0.35 -23.16 1.34
N GLY A 110 -0.52 -21.98 0.78
CA GLY A 110 -1.60 -21.04 1.11
C GLY A 110 -1.26 -20.02 2.20
N MET A 111 -0.16 -20.19 2.92
CA MET A 111 0.26 -19.28 3.99
C MET A 111 0.63 -17.89 3.43
N PRO A 112 0.03 -16.79 3.92
CA PRO A 112 0.53 -15.46 3.67
C PRO A 112 1.82 -15.25 4.46
N ILE A 113 2.82 -14.67 3.82
CA ILE A 113 4.15 -14.46 4.38
C ILE A 113 4.66 -13.07 4.00
N GLU A 114 5.49 -12.50 4.86
CA GLU A 114 6.20 -11.27 4.58
C GLU A 114 7.70 -11.58 4.60
N ILE A 115 8.37 -11.38 3.47
CA ILE A 115 9.80 -11.65 3.33
C ILE A 115 10.51 -10.32 3.07
N GLU A 116 11.53 -10.06 3.87
CA GLU A 116 12.49 -9.01 3.59
C GLU A 116 13.46 -9.43 2.47
N THR A 117 13.50 -8.65 1.41
CA THR A 117 14.44 -8.83 0.30
C THR A 117 15.83 -8.31 0.65
N GLU A 118 16.86 -8.71 -0.10
CA GLU A 118 18.24 -8.24 0.08
C GLU A 118 18.38 -6.70 0.01
N GLY A 119 17.44 -5.99 -0.62
CA GLY A 119 17.39 -4.53 -0.66
C GLY A 119 16.59 -3.87 0.48
N GLY A 120 16.33 -4.58 1.59
CA GLY A 120 15.61 -4.05 2.75
C GLY A 120 14.09 -3.86 2.57
N ARG A 121 13.55 -4.16 1.37
CA ARG A 121 12.12 -4.07 1.10
C ARG A 121 11.40 -5.32 1.60
N LYS A 122 10.38 -5.13 2.45
CA LYS A 122 9.46 -6.18 2.86
C LYS A 122 8.41 -6.42 1.79
N LEU A 123 8.34 -7.65 1.28
CA LEU A 123 7.36 -8.07 0.28
C LEU A 123 6.39 -9.05 0.91
N LYS A 124 5.10 -8.75 0.80
CA LYS A 124 4.02 -9.66 1.19
C LYS A 124 3.69 -10.58 0.02
N GLY A 125 3.58 -11.87 0.28
CA GLY A 125 3.27 -12.88 -0.72
C GLY A 125 2.57 -14.10 -0.14
N LYS A 126 2.15 -15.02 -1.01
CA LYS A 126 1.47 -16.27 -0.63
C LYS A 126 2.30 -17.47 -1.05
N VAL A 127 2.51 -18.41 -0.13
CA VAL A 127 3.22 -19.66 -0.45
C VAL A 127 2.36 -20.51 -1.38
N LEU A 128 2.90 -20.87 -2.55
CA LEU A 128 2.22 -21.75 -3.50
C LEU A 128 2.48 -23.22 -3.19
N THR A 129 3.75 -23.57 -3.07
CA THR A 129 4.18 -24.96 -2.91
C THR A 129 5.46 -25.03 -2.10
N VAL A 130 5.56 -26.04 -1.24
CA VAL A 130 6.77 -26.39 -0.50
C VAL A 130 7.18 -27.79 -0.94
N SER A 131 8.29 -27.92 -1.66
CA SER A 131 8.76 -29.21 -2.17
C SER A 131 10.27 -29.24 -2.37
N GLY A 132 10.91 -30.35 -1.99
CA GLY A 132 12.34 -30.57 -2.20
C GLY A 132 13.23 -29.50 -1.56
N GLY A 133 12.88 -29.00 -0.37
CA GLY A 133 13.61 -27.93 0.31
C GLY A 133 13.49 -26.55 -0.35
N ARG A 134 12.62 -26.40 -1.35
CA ARG A 134 12.32 -25.14 -2.04
C ARG A 134 10.89 -24.71 -1.76
N VAL A 135 10.70 -23.41 -1.62
CA VAL A 135 9.43 -22.77 -1.35
C VAL A 135 9.16 -21.80 -2.48
N ARG A 136 8.05 -22.00 -3.20
CA ARG A 136 7.59 -21.06 -4.22
C ARG A 136 6.63 -20.07 -3.58
N VAL A 137 6.90 -18.79 -3.75
CA VAL A 137 6.12 -17.69 -3.18
C VAL A 137 5.61 -16.83 -4.31
N ASP A 138 4.33 -16.51 -4.26
CA ASP A 138 3.69 -15.59 -5.18
C ASP A 138 3.57 -14.20 -4.55
N PHE A 139 4.17 -13.19 -5.19
CA PHE A 139 4.07 -11.79 -4.79
C PHE A 139 3.06 -10.99 -5.63
N ASN A 140 2.26 -11.65 -6.47
CA ASN A 140 1.17 -10.99 -7.18
C ASN A 140 0.06 -10.53 -6.21
N HIS A 141 -0.76 -9.58 -6.65
CA HIS A 141 -1.99 -9.22 -5.95
C HIS A 141 -2.86 -10.48 -5.72
N PRO A 142 -3.56 -10.63 -4.57
CA PRO A 142 -4.34 -11.84 -4.25
C PRO A 142 -5.38 -12.25 -5.30
N TYR A 143 -5.88 -11.27 -6.04
CA TYR A 143 -6.91 -11.43 -7.09
C TYR A 143 -6.35 -11.28 -8.52
N ALA A 144 -5.03 -11.15 -8.69
CA ALA A 144 -4.41 -11.08 -10.02
C ALA A 144 -4.66 -12.36 -10.82
N GLY A 145 -4.98 -12.20 -12.10
CA GLY A 145 -5.29 -13.31 -13.01
C GLY A 145 -6.65 -13.98 -12.79
N LYS A 146 -7.46 -13.52 -11.82
CA LYS A 146 -8.82 -14.03 -11.61
C LYS A 146 -9.86 -13.20 -12.35
N HIS A 147 -10.96 -13.84 -12.74
CA HIS A 147 -12.16 -13.13 -13.17
C HIS A 147 -12.96 -12.67 -11.95
N LEU A 148 -13.37 -11.41 -11.94
CA LEU A 148 -14.18 -10.84 -10.87
C LEU A 148 -15.59 -10.61 -11.39
N VAL A 149 -16.55 -10.73 -10.50
CA VAL A 149 -17.95 -10.42 -10.76
C VAL A 149 -18.33 -9.34 -9.77
N TYR A 150 -18.85 -8.24 -10.29
CA TYR A 150 -19.37 -7.14 -9.51
C TYR A 150 -20.87 -7.06 -9.71
N GLU A 151 -21.63 -7.22 -8.64
CA GLU A 151 -23.03 -6.83 -8.61
C GLU A 151 -23.05 -5.35 -8.23
N VAL A 152 -23.56 -4.50 -9.12
CA VAL A 152 -23.62 -3.05 -8.92
C VAL A 152 -25.04 -2.53 -8.96
N GLU A 153 -25.30 -1.51 -8.16
CA GLU A 153 -26.56 -0.78 -8.11
C GLU A 153 -26.25 0.72 -8.05
N VAL A 154 -26.66 1.46 -9.08
CA VAL A 154 -26.55 2.92 -9.07
C VAL A 154 -27.73 3.45 -8.27
N VAL A 155 -27.46 3.99 -7.09
CA VAL A 155 -28.51 4.45 -6.16
C VAL A 155 -29.09 5.77 -6.65
N GLU A 156 -28.22 6.74 -6.90
CA GLU A 156 -28.60 8.07 -7.36
C GLU A 156 -27.52 8.68 -8.25
N LYS A 157 -27.92 9.64 -9.07
CA LYS A 157 -27.03 10.51 -9.82
C LYS A 157 -27.12 11.90 -9.21
N ILE A 158 -25.96 12.46 -8.85
CA ILE A 158 -25.85 13.77 -8.22
C ILE A 158 -25.77 14.82 -9.33
N GLU A 159 -26.76 15.71 -9.41
CA GLU A 159 -26.80 16.78 -10.41
C GLU A 159 -26.26 18.10 -9.84
N ASP A 160 -26.54 18.37 -8.57
CA ASP A 160 -26.21 19.61 -7.89
C ASP A 160 -24.69 19.83 -7.78
N PRO A 161 -24.15 20.95 -8.27
CA PRO A 161 -22.70 21.21 -8.29
C PRO A 161 -22.04 21.13 -6.91
N ILE A 162 -22.68 21.70 -5.89
CA ILE A 162 -22.18 21.68 -4.51
C ILE A 162 -22.16 20.26 -3.97
N GLU A 163 -23.22 19.48 -4.22
CA GLU A 163 -23.28 18.09 -3.76
C GLU A 163 -22.26 17.19 -4.47
N LYS A 164 -21.96 17.46 -5.75
CA LYS A 164 -20.88 16.76 -6.48
C LYS A 164 -19.53 16.96 -5.80
N VAL A 165 -19.20 18.20 -5.45
CA VAL A 165 -17.94 18.52 -4.76
C VAL A 165 -17.92 17.84 -3.38
N LYS A 166 -19.02 17.91 -2.62
CA LYS A 166 -19.15 17.21 -1.32
C LYS A 166 -18.94 15.71 -1.44
N ALA A 167 -19.54 15.08 -2.45
CA ALA A 167 -19.42 13.66 -2.72
C ALA A 167 -17.97 13.24 -3.06
N LEU A 168 -17.24 14.09 -3.80
CA LEU A 168 -15.82 13.83 -4.08
C LEU A 168 -14.93 14.01 -2.84
N ILE A 169 -15.26 14.98 -1.97
CA ILE A 169 -14.59 15.13 -0.67
C ILE A 169 -14.81 13.89 0.19
N GLU A 170 -16.06 13.41 0.28
CA GLU A 170 -16.43 12.18 1.01
C GLU A 170 -15.61 10.96 0.52
N LEU A 171 -15.41 10.85 -0.80
CA LEU A 171 -14.63 9.76 -1.38
C LEU A 171 -13.13 9.85 -1.01
N ARG A 172 -12.52 11.03 -1.09
CA ARG A 172 -11.06 11.20 -0.92
C ARG A 172 -10.65 11.38 0.52
N MET A 173 -11.49 12.02 1.30
CA MET A 173 -11.24 12.40 2.69
C MET A 173 -12.43 11.97 3.55
N PRO A 174 -12.64 10.65 3.73
CA PRO A 174 -13.76 10.13 4.49
C PRO A 174 -13.77 10.52 5.99
N MET A 175 -12.64 11.00 6.50
CA MET A 175 -12.51 11.45 7.89
C MET A 175 -13.02 12.89 8.08
N VAL A 176 -13.36 13.60 6.99
CA VAL A 176 -13.76 15.00 7.01
C VAL A 176 -15.27 15.09 7.04
N ASP A 177 -15.79 15.83 8.02
CA ASP A 177 -17.21 16.15 8.07
C ASP A 177 -17.55 17.12 6.93
N PRO A 178 -18.40 16.73 5.95
CA PRO A 178 -18.72 17.58 4.80
C PRO A 178 -19.49 18.85 5.19
N GLU A 179 -20.02 18.92 6.41
CA GLU A 179 -20.69 20.11 6.97
C GLU A 179 -19.71 21.18 7.46
N LYS A 180 -18.47 20.81 7.79
CA LYS A 180 -17.43 21.76 8.21
C LYS A 180 -16.70 22.39 7.02
N VAL A 181 -16.88 21.84 5.83
CA VAL A 181 -16.24 22.35 4.61
C VAL A 181 -17.14 23.37 3.96
N VAL A 182 -16.61 24.58 3.74
CA VAL A 182 -17.32 25.62 2.97
C VAL A 182 -16.97 25.45 1.50
N ILE A 183 -17.99 25.35 0.65
CA ILE A 183 -17.82 25.11 -0.78
C ILE A 183 -18.52 26.21 -1.55
N GLU A 184 -17.77 26.91 -2.37
CA GLU A 184 -18.27 27.91 -3.30
C GLU A 184 -18.03 27.40 -4.72
N VAL A 185 -19.11 27.33 -5.52
CA VAL A 185 -19.05 26.83 -6.89
C VAL A 185 -19.45 27.93 -7.86
N GLY A 186 -18.53 28.32 -8.74
CA GLY A 186 -18.76 29.16 -9.91
C GLY A 186 -19.09 28.34 -11.16
N GLU A 187 -19.09 28.99 -12.33
CA GLU A 187 -19.38 28.31 -13.60
C GLU A 187 -18.27 27.32 -14.02
N LYS A 188 -17.01 27.67 -13.74
CA LYS A 188 -15.83 26.84 -14.01
C LYS A 188 -14.82 26.77 -12.87
N ASP A 189 -15.11 27.49 -11.79
CA ASP A 189 -14.19 27.71 -10.69
C ASP A 189 -14.80 27.11 -9.41
N VAL A 190 -14.01 26.44 -8.60
CA VAL A 190 -14.45 25.88 -7.31
C VAL A 190 -13.50 26.31 -6.22
N THR A 191 -14.05 26.88 -5.16
CA THR A 191 -13.31 27.16 -3.92
C THR A 191 -13.77 26.19 -2.85
N VAL A 192 -12.83 25.45 -2.26
CA VAL A 192 -13.08 24.53 -1.15
C VAL A 192 -12.26 24.99 0.06
N ASP A 193 -12.96 25.29 1.16
CA ASP A 193 -12.35 25.76 2.40
C ASP A 193 -12.42 24.67 3.48
N PHE A 194 -11.24 24.15 3.82
CA PHE A 194 -10.97 23.18 4.87
C PHE A 194 -10.51 23.83 6.18
N SER A 195 -10.52 25.16 6.33
CA SER A 195 -10.02 25.84 7.54
C SER A 195 -10.71 25.41 8.84
N ASN A 196 -11.97 24.96 8.74
CA ASN A 196 -12.74 24.45 9.88
C ASN A 196 -12.64 22.93 10.06
N ALA A 197 -11.87 22.24 9.23
CA ALA A 197 -11.69 20.79 9.29
C ALA A 197 -10.37 20.45 9.99
N ASP A 198 -10.45 19.66 11.07
CA ASP A 198 -9.30 19.19 11.84
C ASP A 198 -8.54 18.09 11.05
N LEU A 199 -7.75 18.49 10.05
CA LEU A 199 -6.96 17.59 9.20
C LEU A 199 -5.47 17.69 9.48
N ASP A 200 -4.77 16.56 9.37
CA ASP A 200 -3.32 16.57 9.32
C ASP A 200 -2.83 17.10 7.96
N LYS A 201 -1.73 17.87 7.97
CA LYS A 201 -1.18 18.52 6.78
C LYS A 201 -0.92 17.54 5.62
N ASN A 202 -0.46 16.33 5.92
CA ASN A 202 -0.11 15.36 4.87
C ASN A 202 -1.36 14.77 4.19
N THR A 203 -2.40 14.45 4.97
CA THR A 203 -3.69 14.00 4.44
C THR A 203 -4.35 15.11 3.63
N LEU A 204 -4.28 16.35 4.10
CA LEU A 204 -4.86 17.50 3.40
C LEU A 204 -4.20 17.71 2.03
N VAL A 205 -2.88 17.75 1.95
CA VAL A 205 -2.16 17.91 0.67
C VAL A 205 -2.45 16.78 -0.31
N LEU A 206 -2.46 15.52 0.16
CA LEU A 206 -2.78 14.39 -0.72
C LEU A 206 -4.25 14.43 -1.17
N GLY A 207 -5.16 14.79 -0.27
CA GLY A 207 -6.59 14.95 -0.54
C GLY A 207 -6.84 16.03 -1.59
N GLU A 208 -6.21 17.20 -1.44
CA GLU A 208 -6.31 18.31 -2.37
C GLU A 208 -5.84 17.95 -3.78
N ILE A 209 -4.67 17.32 -3.93
CA ILE A 209 -4.15 16.89 -5.24
C ILE A 209 -5.13 15.93 -5.94
N LEU A 210 -5.66 14.96 -5.20
CA LEU A 210 -6.61 13.98 -5.76
C LEU A 210 -7.94 14.63 -6.10
N LEU A 211 -8.44 15.51 -5.23
CA LEU A 211 -9.69 16.23 -5.44
C LEU A 211 -9.58 17.20 -6.63
N GLU A 212 -8.47 17.92 -6.75
CA GLU A 212 -8.19 18.79 -7.88
C GLU A 212 -8.24 18.01 -9.21
N SER A 213 -7.61 16.83 -9.26
CA SER A 213 -7.67 15.95 -10.43
C SER A 213 -9.09 15.52 -10.76
N ASP A 214 -9.91 15.20 -9.75
CA ASP A 214 -11.29 14.77 -9.93
C ASP A 214 -12.20 15.93 -10.37
N LEU A 215 -12.04 17.11 -9.78
CA LEU A 215 -12.77 18.34 -10.14
C LEU A 215 -12.44 18.77 -11.57
N LYS A 216 -11.16 18.71 -11.96
CA LYS A 216 -10.73 18.93 -13.34
C LYS A 216 -11.31 17.92 -14.31
N PHE A 217 -11.45 16.67 -13.90
CA PHE A 217 -12.04 15.63 -14.72
C PHE A 217 -13.53 15.86 -15.00
N ILE A 218 -14.29 16.36 -14.03
CA ILE A 218 -15.72 16.67 -14.21
C ILE A 218 -15.99 18.01 -14.92
N GLY A 219 -14.96 18.83 -15.13
CA GLY A 219 -15.01 20.02 -16.00
C GLY A 219 -14.67 21.36 -15.35
N TYR A 220 -14.20 21.38 -14.09
CA TYR A 220 -13.74 22.62 -13.45
C TYR A 220 -12.30 22.94 -13.86
N GLU A 221 -12.03 24.17 -14.32
CA GLU A 221 -10.71 24.56 -14.82
C GLU A 221 -9.83 25.11 -13.68
N GLU A 222 -10.43 25.92 -12.80
CA GLU A 222 -9.76 26.56 -11.68
C GLU A 222 -10.29 26.00 -10.35
N VAL A 223 -9.37 25.48 -9.52
CA VAL A 223 -9.72 24.92 -8.22
C VAL A 223 -8.83 25.57 -7.18
N THR A 224 -9.45 26.22 -6.19
CA THR A 224 -8.76 26.91 -5.11
C THR A 224 -9.06 26.23 -3.78
N PHE A 225 -8.02 25.96 -3.00
CA PHE A 225 -8.12 25.39 -1.65
C PHE A 225 -7.73 26.41 -0.60
N LYS A 226 -8.44 26.42 0.53
CA LYS A 226 -8.12 27.22 1.72
C LYS A 226 -8.09 26.32 2.96
N PRO A 227 -7.06 26.39 3.83
CA PRO A 227 -5.78 27.05 3.61
C PRO A 227 -5.02 26.39 2.44
N SER A 228 -4.27 27.18 1.67
CA SER A 228 -3.58 26.65 0.49
C SER A 228 -2.40 25.76 0.88
N VAL A 229 -2.08 24.74 0.06
CA VAL A 229 -0.87 23.88 0.24
C VAL A 229 0.38 24.72 0.50
N GLU A 230 0.53 25.83 -0.20
CA GLU A 230 1.68 26.75 -0.08
C GLU A 230 1.76 27.40 1.29
N GLU A 231 0.62 27.77 1.88
CA GLU A 231 0.52 28.36 3.22
C GLU A 231 0.79 27.33 4.33
N LEU A 232 0.48 26.05 4.08
CA LEU A 232 0.75 24.95 5.01
C LEU A 232 2.19 24.42 4.95
N LEU A 233 2.83 24.55 3.78
CA LEU A 233 4.23 24.19 3.51
C LEU A 233 5.23 25.29 3.86
N LYS A 234 4.76 26.53 4.09
CA LYS A 234 5.60 27.54 4.73
C LYS A 234 6.10 26.97 6.08
N PRO A 235 7.40 27.13 6.40
CA PRO A 235 7.83 26.92 7.78
C PRO A 235 6.91 27.77 8.68
N PRO A 236 6.64 27.36 9.94
CA PRO A 236 5.97 28.27 10.85
C PRO A 236 6.78 29.57 10.84
N GLU A 237 6.24 30.60 10.19
CA GLU A 237 6.76 31.94 10.31
C GLU A 237 6.73 32.18 11.82
N GLU A 238 7.91 32.42 12.38
CA GLU A 238 8.07 32.96 13.72
C GLU A 238 6.98 34.00 13.88
N THR A 239 6.10 33.78 14.85
CA THR A 239 5.12 34.74 15.28
C THR A 239 5.81 36.10 15.29
N SER A 240 5.30 36.98 14.44
CA SER A 240 5.73 38.34 14.16
C SER A 240 5.58 39.24 15.39
N GLU A 241 6.20 38.84 16.49
CA GLU A 241 6.35 39.65 17.71
C GLU A 241 7.67 40.44 17.66
N GLU A 242 8.69 39.95 16.95
CA GLU A 242 9.99 40.64 16.85
C GLU A 242 9.97 41.84 15.88
N GLU A 243 9.19 41.82 14.79
CA GLU A 243 9.12 42.99 13.88
C GLU A 243 8.38 44.18 14.49
N THR A 244 7.49 43.97 15.47
CA THR A 244 6.88 45.07 16.23
C THR A 244 7.82 45.69 17.25
N GLU A 245 8.69 44.91 17.90
CA GLU A 245 9.69 45.47 18.83
C GLU A 245 10.79 46.24 18.09
N VAL A 246 11.20 45.82 16.90
CA VAL A 246 12.24 46.52 16.13
C VAL A 246 11.73 47.86 15.60
N ILE A 247 10.45 47.98 15.24
CA ILE A 247 9.86 49.24 14.78
C ILE A 247 9.63 50.22 15.96
N GLU A 248 9.17 49.74 17.13
CA GLU A 248 9.03 50.60 18.32
C GLU A 248 10.39 51.09 18.85
N LEU A 249 11.44 50.27 18.77
CA LEU A 249 12.79 50.66 19.21
C LEU A 249 13.46 51.66 18.26
N GLU A 250 13.18 51.62 16.96
CA GLU A 250 13.74 52.61 16.01
C GLU A 250 12.99 53.95 16.05
N GLU A 251 11.70 53.97 16.40
CA GLU A 251 10.91 55.20 16.50
C GLU A 251 11.26 56.01 17.78
N GLU A 252 11.56 55.35 18.90
CA GLU A 252 11.98 56.03 20.14
C GLU A 252 13.38 56.69 20.08
N VAL A 253 14.25 56.30 19.14
CA VAL A 253 15.65 56.77 19.09
C VAL A 253 15.81 58.05 18.24
N SER A 254 14.74 58.57 17.63
CA SER A 254 14.82 59.62 16.60
C SER A 254 14.31 61.03 16.96
N GLU A 255 14.07 61.36 18.23
CA GLU A 255 13.82 62.77 18.65
C GLU A 255 14.95 63.38 19.53
N PRO A 256 15.53 64.54 19.16
CA PRO A 256 16.76 65.05 19.78
C PRO A 256 16.53 66.23 20.75
N LEU A 257 17.12 66.21 21.95
CA LEU A 257 17.31 67.40 22.81
C LEU A 257 18.63 67.38 23.60
N VAL A 258 19.65 67.99 22.99
CA VAL A 258 20.56 69.05 23.49
C VAL A 258 20.89 69.12 25.01
N GLU A 259 22.21 69.11 25.24
CA GLU A 259 23.03 69.82 26.25
C GLU A 259 23.59 69.12 27.50
N LYS A 260 24.94 69.17 27.56
CA LYS A 260 25.88 69.14 28.70
C LYS A 260 26.12 67.79 29.37
N ALA A 261 27.30 67.44 29.86
CA ALA A 261 28.70 67.86 29.72
C ALA A 261 29.45 66.94 30.72
N GLU A 262 30.69 66.60 30.38
CA GLU A 262 31.80 66.23 31.28
C GLU A 262 31.95 64.80 31.85
N GLU A 263 33.17 64.29 31.55
CA GLU A 263 34.06 63.39 32.31
C GLU A 263 33.64 61.91 32.47
N LYS A 264 34.49 60.90 32.18
CA LYS A 264 35.96 60.83 32.28
C LYS A 264 36.51 59.68 31.42
N GLU A 265 37.65 59.97 30.79
CA GLU A 265 38.58 59.04 30.16
C GLU A 265 39.35 58.17 31.18
N GLU A 266 40.11 57.23 30.59
CA GLU A 266 41.19 56.39 31.13
C GLU A 266 40.74 55.04 31.73
N THR A 267 41.15 53.90 31.18
CA THR A 267 42.56 53.57 30.92
C THR A 267 42.73 52.58 29.77
N GLU A 268 43.67 52.90 28.89
CA GLU A 268 44.33 52.02 27.92
C GLU A 268 45.05 50.85 28.61
N GLU A 269 45.07 49.66 28.02
CA GLU A 269 46.27 49.12 27.34
C GLU A 269 46.08 47.67 26.87
N LYS A 270 46.49 47.48 25.61
CA LYS A 270 47.03 46.27 24.95
C LYS A 270 46.02 45.23 24.46
N THR A 271 45.63 45.23 23.16
CA THR A 271 46.38 44.81 21.95
C THR A 271 46.89 43.38 22.06
N GLU A 272 46.72 42.46 21.11
CA GLU A 272 46.84 42.53 19.65
C GLU A 272 46.26 41.20 19.11
N GLU A 273 45.22 41.23 18.30
CA GLU A 273 45.26 41.06 16.84
C GLU A 273 45.84 39.73 16.29
N VAL A 274 44.92 38.98 15.65
CA VAL A 274 44.99 38.43 14.28
C VAL A 274 46.31 37.72 13.88
N LYS A 275 46.22 36.41 13.57
CA LYS A 275 46.29 35.93 12.17
C LYS A 275 46.30 34.41 12.07
N GLU A 276 45.45 33.98 11.15
CA GLU A 276 45.41 32.69 10.49
C GLU A 276 46.76 32.34 9.84
N ASP A 277 46.94 31.02 9.70
CA ASP A 277 47.77 30.31 8.73
C ASP A 277 49.30 30.38 8.85
N LYS A 278 49.84 29.35 9.52
CA LYS A 278 50.95 28.57 8.95
C LYS A 278 50.68 27.08 9.07
N ILE A 279 50.29 26.50 7.93
CA ILE A 279 50.45 25.10 7.58
C ILE A 279 51.95 24.85 7.31
N GLU A 280 52.37 23.59 7.47
CA GLU A 280 53.69 22.98 7.26
C GLU A 280 54.72 23.16 8.38
N VAL A 281 54.95 22.11 9.17
CA VAL A 281 56.13 21.21 9.05
C VAL A 281 55.79 19.86 9.70
N GLU A 282 55.92 18.79 8.90
CA GLU A 282 56.25 17.38 9.23
C GLU A 282 55.51 16.73 10.43
N GLU A 283 54.62 15.76 10.20
CA GLU A 283 55.03 14.38 9.88
C GLU A 283 56.20 13.88 10.75
N LYS A 284 55.96 13.70 12.06
CA LYS A 284 56.60 12.68 12.92
C LYS A 284 56.06 12.73 14.35
N ALA A 285 54.98 12.00 14.59
CA ALA A 285 54.74 11.29 15.84
C ALA A 285 53.52 10.38 15.67
N GLU A 286 53.79 9.06 15.60
CA GLU A 286 52.91 7.95 15.97
C GLU A 286 51.60 7.82 15.16
N GLU A 287 51.42 6.99 14.14
CA GLU A 287 51.88 5.61 13.89
C GLU A 287 52.11 4.79 15.17
N GLN A 288 51.03 4.41 15.86
CA GLN A 288 50.81 3.09 16.46
C GLN A 288 49.57 3.11 17.36
N GLU A 289 48.38 2.94 16.78
CA GLU A 289 47.28 2.27 17.49
C GLU A 289 46.35 1.56 16.49
N GLU A 290 46.95 0.82 15.58
CA GLU A 290 46.28 -0.27 14.88
C GLU A 290 47.18 -1.52 14.95
N LYS A 291 46.62 -2.60 15.52
CA LYS A 291 47.17 -3.96 15.73
C LYS A 291 48.05 -4.21 16.95
N ALA A 292 47.39 -4.74 18.00
CA ALA A 292 47.93 -5.85 18.78
C ALA A 292 46.95 -7.03 18.77
N GLU A 293 47.12 -7.86 17.75
CA GLU A 293 46.69 -9.25 17.69
C GLU A 293 47.40 -10.07 18.79
N LYS A 294 46.65 -10.84 19.58
CA LYS A 294 46.71 -12.31 19.60
C LYS A 294 48.09 -13.01 19.76
N SER A 295 48.42 -13.43 20.98
CA SER A 295 49.12 -14.67 21.42
C SER A 295 49.74 -14.41 22.82
N GLU A 296 49.72 -15.27 23.84
CA GLU A 296 50.32 -16.62 23.96
C GLU A 296 49.76 -17.37 25.20
N GLU A 297 49.82 -18.70 25.18
CA GLU A 297 49.76 -19.59 26.37
C GLU A 297 51.05 -19.45 27.23
N PRO A 298 51.15 -20.08 28.44
CA PRO A 298 51.71 -21.44 28.49
C PRO A 298 51.12 -22.40 29.57
N GLU A 299 51.66 -23.62 29.50
CA GLU A 299 51.37 -24.96 30.05
C GLU A 299 51.29 -25.24 31.58
N GLU A 300 50.65 -26.41 31.86
CA GLU A 300 50.92 -27.47 32.88
C GLU A 300 50.80 -27.18 34.41
N SER A 301 50.23 -28.02 35.29
CA SER A 301 50.22 -29.50 35.40
C SER A 301 49.28 -30.04 36.52
N LYS A 302 48.79 -31.29 36.32
CA LYS A 302 48.50 -32.43 37.27
C LYS A 302 47.47 -32.21 38.42
N GLU A 303 46.56 -33.13 38.77
CA GLU A 303 46.70 -34.59 38.94
C GLU A 303 45.34 -35.37 38.92
N LYS A 304 45.48 -36.70 38.77
CA LYS A 304 44.61 -37.88 38.57
C LYS A 304 43.47 -38.10 39.59
N ALA A 305 42.49 -39.02 39.45
CA ALA A 305 42.54 -40.44 39.04
C ALA A 305 41.13 -41.01 38.67
N GLU A 306 41.03 -41.83 37.61
CA GLU A 306 40.66 -43.29 37.60
C GLU A 306 39.13 -43.55 37.73
N GLU A 307 38.47 -44.41 36.94
CA GLU A 307 38.82 -45.75 36.45
C GLU A 307 37.92 -46.15 35.24
N LYS A 308 38.47 -46.98 34.34
CA LYS A 308 37.84 -47.63 33.14
C LYS A 308 37.39 -49.07 33.52
N PRO A 309 37.01 -49.99 32.60
CA PRO A 309 36.09 -49.95 31.44
C PRO A 309 35.15 -51.20 31.41
N LYS A 310 34.28 -51.36 30.40
CA LYS A 310 34.09 -52.68 29.75
C LYS A 310 33.44 -52.63 28.36
N LYS A 311 33.95 -53.53 27.53
CA LYS A 311 33.81 -53.70 26.08
C LYS A 311 32.78 -54.80 25.74
N THR A 312 32.27 -54.74 24.50
CA THR A 312 31.78 -55.83 23.62
C THR A 312 30.39 -56.42 23.92
N LYS A 313 29.50 -56.75 22.96
CA LYS A 313 29.67 -57.66 21.81
C LYS A 313 28.43 -57.64 20.85
N LYS A 314 28.68 -57.94 19.56
CA LYS A 314 27.83 -58.64 18.54
C LYS A 314 26.48 -58.03 18.12
N THR A 315 26.32 -57.57 16.87
CA THR A 315 26.00 -58.33 15.63
C THR A 315 24.88 -59.37 15.77
N THR A 316 23.75 -59.18 15.08
CA THR A 316 23.35 -60.00 13.91
C THR A 316 22.03 -59.53 13.28
N ARG A 317 22.06 -59.44 11.95
CA ARG A 317 20.94 -59.33 11.02
C ARG A 317 19.97 -60.50 11.21
N LYS A 318 18.65 -60.24 11.12
CA LYS A 318 17.67 -61.28 10.81
C LYS A 318 16.95 -60.92 9.51
N SER A 319 17.42 -61.58 8.44
CA SER A 319 16.75 -61.72 7.16
C SER A 319 15.73 -62.85 7.22
N THR A 320 14.53 -62.65 6.67
CA THR A 320 13.68 -63.72 6.11
C THR A 320 12.90 -63.11 4.94
N LYS A 321 13.28 -63.42 3.69
CA LYS A 321 12.50 -64.25 2.72
C LYS A 321 11.00 -63.93 2.78
N GLY A 322 10.36 -63.34 1.78
CA GLY A 322 10.42 -63.68 0.36
C GLY A 322 9.15 -64.47 -0.01
N ARG A 323 8.17 -63.82 -0.65
CA ARG A 323 7.08 -64.52 -1.34
C ARG A 323 6.71 -63.77 -2.63
N LYS A 324 6.98 -64.45 -3.75
CA LYS A 324 6.59 -64.12 -5.12
C LYS A 324 5.10 -64.43 -5.35
N THR A 325 4.62 -63.91 -6.49
CA THR A 325 3.39 -64.21 -7.25
C THR A 325 2.19 -63.33 -6.84
N ARG A 326 1.38 -62.75 -7.74
CA ARG A 326 1.05 -63.16 -9.11
C ARG A 326 0.56 -61.95 -9.93
N ARG A 327 0.96 -61.94 -11.20
CA ARG A 327 0.55 -61.06 -12.29
C ARG A 327 -0.85 -61.49 -12.76
N THR A 328 -1.80 -60.56 -12.87
CA THR A 328 -3.02 -60.77 -13.67
C THR A 328 -3.23 -59.58 -14.59
N THR A 329 -2.78 -59.78 -15.82
CA THR A 329 -3.22 -59.06 -17.01
C THR A 329 -4.61 -59.57 -17.42
N THR A 330 -5.61 -58.70 -17.49
CA THR A 330 -6.85 -58.98 -18.22
C THR A 330 -6.84 -58.22 -19.55
N LYS A 331 -7.12 -59.00 -20.60
CA LYS A 331 -7.05 -58.68 -22.02
C LYS A 331 -8.11 -57.66 -22.44
N LYS A 332 -7.71 -56.80 -23.38
CA LYS A 332 -8.56 -56.20 -24.42
C LYS A 332 -9.36 -57.28 -25.14
N THR A 333 -10.66 -57.07 -25.30
CA THR A 333 -11.46 -57.67 -26.37
C THR A 333 -12.09 -56.56 -27.19
N THR A 334 -11.66 -56.51 -28.45
CA THR A 334 -12.29 -55.80 -29.57
C THR A 334 -13.60 -56.49 -29.96
N SER A 335 -14.64 -55.71 -30.28
CA SER A 335 -15.72 -56.11 -31.18
C SER A 335 -16.09 -54.92 -32.06
N LYS A 336 -16.22 -55.19 -33.35
CA LYS A 336 -16.32 -54.28 -34.49
C LYS A 336 -17.51 -54.80 -35.31
N LYS A 337 -18.49 -53.95 -35.61
CA LYS A 337 -19.51 -54.01 -36.69
C LYS A 337 -20.79 -53.32 -36.21
N LYS A 338 -21.60 -52.63 -37.01
CA LYS A 338 -21.58 -52.05 -38.36
C LYS A 338 -23.03 -51.56 -38.55
N THR A 339 -23.23 -50.46 -39.29
CA THR A 339 -24.46 -50.14 -40.08
C THR A 339 -25.75 -49.88 -39.28
N LYS A 340 -26.71 -49.04 -39.69
CA LYS A 340 -26.99 -48.38 -40.97
C LYS A 340 -27.95 -47.20 -40.69
N ALA A 341 -27.85 -46.18 -41.52
CA ALA A 341 -28.83 -45.11 -41.66
C ALA A 341 -30.19 -45.59 -42.19
N ALA A 342 -31.23 -44.88 -41.76
CA ALA A 342 -32.50 -44.54 -42.43
C ALA A 342 -33.35 -43.82 -41.36
N GLU A 343 -34.27 -42.91 -41.59
CA GLU A 343 -34.67 -41.97 -42.64
C GLU A 343 -35.99 -41.39 -42.09
N GLU A 344 -36.36 -40.16 -42.45
CA GLU A 344 -37.74 -39.61 -42.38
C GLU A 344 -38.32 -39.37 -40.97
N LYS A 345 -39.08 -38.30 -40.68
CA LYS A 345 -39.71 -37.26 -41.50
C LYS A 345 -40.18 -36.13 -40.58
N GLU A 346 -40.16 -34.93 -41.15
CA GLU A 346 -41.16 -33.85 -41.05
C GLU A 346 -41.90 -33.58 -39.72
N SER A 347 -41.74 -32.36 -39.21
CA SER A 347 -42.86 -31.40 -39.20
C SER A 347 -42.33 -29.97 -39.08
N LYS A 348 -42.48 -29.23 -40.18
CA LYS A 348 -42.39 -27.77 -40.31
C LYS A 348 -43.71 -27.14 -39.81
N GLU A 349 -43.57 -25.95 -39.23
CA GLU A 349 -44.48 -24.79 -39.30
C GLU A 349 -46.00 -25.00 -39.21
N GLU A 350 -46.61 -24.51 -38.14
CA GLU A 350 -47.53 -23.36 -38.18
C GLU A 350 -47.55 -22.62 -36.83
#